data_AF-A0A956Y8U7-F1
#
_entry.id   AF-A0A956Y8U7-F1
#
_cell.length_a   1.000
_cell.length_b   1.000
_cell.length_c   1.000
_cell.angle_alpha   90.00
_cell.angle_beta   90.00
_cell.angle_gamma   90.00
#
_symmetry.space_group_name_H-M   'P 1'
#
loop_
_entity.id
_entity.type
_entity.pdbx_description
1 polymer ?
#
loop_
_entity_poly.entity_id
_entity_poly.type
_entity_poly.pdbx_seq_one_letter_code
_entity_poly.pdbx_strand_id
1 'polypeptide(L)'
;MLDRKKETVPNCGPGAGTGGVWITPLFEGVIHNRNRENNRIVRSYLQRRRFEPTYDFSNLFDVRTTALVPWDALNTWIPQRVDWWCRALETAIPYSQRHVLAIAHRGASAYAQESSPEAIRKAAEIGADMVEVDVRFTADNVPVI
;
A
#
# COMPACT_ATOMS: atom_id res chain seq x y z
N MET A 1 9.32 19.54 18.22
CA MET A 1 8.68 18.37 17.57
C MET A 1 9.64 17.90 16.49
N LEU A 2 10.01 16.62 16.45
CA LEU A 2 10.95 16.14 15.41
C LEU A 2 10.18 16.03 14.10
N ASP A 3 10.61 16.76 13.07
CA ASP A 3 10.04 16.65 11.74
C ASP A 3 10.17 15.20 11.23
N ARG A 4 9.10 14.69 10.61
CA ARG A 4 9.17 13.37 9.98
C ARG A 4 10.22 13.38 8.87
N LYS A 5 10.94 12.27 8.74
CA LYS A 5 11.71 12.00 7.52
C LYS A 5 10.76 12.12 6.33
N LYS A 6 11.20 12.84 5.28
CA LYS A 6 10.43 13.06 4.04
C LYS A 6 9.84 11.77 3.47
N GLU A 7 10.53 10.64 3.65
CA GLU A 7 10.10 9.31 3.20
C GLU A 7 8.80 8.80 3.85
N THR A 8 8.46 9.28 5.06
CA THR A 8 7.34 8.72 5.84
C THR A 8 6.07 9.58 5.78
N VAL A 9 6.19 10.82 5.31
CA VAL A 9 5.08 11.76 5.09
C VAL A 9 3.99 11.19 4.17
N PRO A 10 4.30 10.45 3.08
CA PRO A 10 3.27 9.97 2.16
C PRO A 10 2.36 8.88 2.74
N ASN A 11 2.76 8.20 3.82
CA ASN A 11 2.11 6.96 4.28
C ASN A 11 0.67 7.13 4.77
N CYS A 12 0.31 8.33 5.26
CA CYS A 12 -1.07 8.67 5.62
C CYS A 12 -1.81 9.41 4.50
N GLY A 13 -1.07 9.88 3.48
CA GLY A 13 -1.55 10.67 2.37
C GLY A 13 -1.63 9.85 1.06
N PRO A 14 -0.88 10.21 0.00
CA PRO A 14 -0.93 9.51 -1.28
C PRO A 14 -0.55 8.02 -1.24
N GLY A 15 0.24 7.59 -0.24
CA GLY A 15 0.68 6.21 -0.04
C GLY A 15 -0.18 5.40 0.94
N ALA A 16 -1.36 5.91 1.32
CA ALA A 16 -2.23 5.22 2.27
C ALA A 16 -2.67 3.85 1.74
N GLY A 17 -2.34 2.80 2.50
CA GLY A 17 -2.69 1.43 2.16
C GLY A 17 -1.80 0.74 1.12
N THR A 18 -0.68 1.35 0.70
CA THR A 18 0.32 0.68 -0.17
C THR A 18 0.82 -0.64 0.42
N GLY A 19 0.83 -0.78 1.74
CA GLY A 19 1.19 -2.01 2.43
C GLY A 19 0.18 -3.17 2.31
N GLY A 20 -1.05 -2.91 1.87
CA GLY A 20 -2.12 -3.91 1.77
C GLY A 20 -2.48 -4.55 3.12
N VAL A 21 -2.78 -5.85 3.13
CA VAL A 21 -2.99 -6.62 4.37
C VAL A 21 -1.65 -6.81 5.06
N TRP A 22 -1.43 -6.15 6.19
CA TRP A 22 -0.18 -6.27 6.93
C TRP A 22 -0.11 -7.58 7.73
N ILE A 23 0.95 -8.35 7.49
CA ILE A 23 1.32 -9.53 8.30
C ILE A 23 2.66 -9.23 8.97
N THR A 24 2.70 -9.36 10.29
CA THR A 24 3.93 -9.30 11.08
C THR A 24 4.53 -10.70 11.22
N PRO A 25 5.84 -10.84 11.52
CA PRO A 25 6.48 -12.16 11.72
C PRO A 25 5.73 -13.08 12.69
N LEU A 26 5.08 -12.50 13.71
CA LEU A 26 4.26 -13.24 14.69
C LEU A 26 3.12 -14.06 14.06
N PHE A 27 2.56 -13.63 12.92
CA PHE A 27 1.42 -14.25 12.26
C PHE A 27 1.76 -14.81 10.88
N GLU A 28 3.05 -14.90 10.56
CA GLU A 28 3.51 -15.53 9.34
C GLU A 28 3.10 -17.02 9.35
N GLY A 29 2.54 -17.50 8.23
CA GLY A 29 1.98 -18.85 8.14
C GLY A 29 0.65 -19.07 8.88
N VAL A 30 0.12 -18.07 9.58
CA VAL A 30 -1.20 -18.13 10.26
C VAL A 30 -2.23 -17.27 9.54
N ILE A 31 -1.86 -16.05 9.14
CA ILE A 31 -2.71 -15.17 8.33
C ILE A 31 -2.39 -15.42 6.86
N HIS A 32 -3.39 -15.88 6.10
CA HIS A 32 -3.22 -16.18 4.67
C HIS A 32 -3.92 -15.16 3.75
N ASN A 33 -4.59 -14.15 4.33
CA ASN A 33 -5.37 -13.19 3.57
C ASN A 33 -4.51 -12.15 2.81
N ARG A 34 -3.19 -12.11 3.01
CA ARG A 34 -2.30 -11.25 2.22
C ARG A 34 -2.09 -11.86 0.83
N ASN A 35 -2.87 -11.37 -0.12
CA ASN A 35 -2.77 -11.71 -1.54
C ASN A 35 -3.00 -10.47 -2.40
N ARG A 36 -2.82 -10.60 -3.71
CA ARG A 36 -2.95 -9.48 -4.67
C ARG A 36 -4.31 -8.77 -4.54
N GLU A 37 -5.40 -9.54 -4.40
CA GLU A 37 -6.74 -8.98 -4.41
C GLU A 37 -7.07 -8.26 -3.10
N ASN A 38 -6.82 -8.89 -1.96
CA ASN A 38 -7.03 -8.26 -0.67
C ASN A 38 -6.13 -7.05 -0.47
N ASN A 39 -4.88 -7.08 -0.94
CA ASN A 39 -4.01 -5.90 -0.92
C ASN A 39 -4.60 -4.75 -1.73
N ARG A 40 -5.16 -5.05 -2.90
CA ARG A 40 -5.83 -4.06 -3.76
C ARG A 40 -7.07 -3.48 -3.08
N ILE A 41 -7.92 -4.32 -2.51
CA ILE A 41 -9.12 -3.91 -1.77
C ILE A 41 -8.76 -3.03 -0.56
N VAL A 42 -7.79 -3.47 0.26
CA VAL A 42 -7.31 -2.71 1.42
C VAL A 42 -6.72 -1.36 1.00
N ARG A 43 -5.88 -1.32 -0.05
CA ARG A 43 -5.37 -0.07 -0.61
C ARG A 43 -6.51 0.85 -1.04
N SER A 44 -7.53 0.30 -1.71
CA SER A 44 -8.72 1.05 -2.13
C SER A 44 -9.48 1.65 -0.95
N TYR A 45 -9.61 0.90 0.14
CA TYR A 45 -10.30 1.33 1.35
C TYR A 45 -9.54 2.45 2.07
N LEU A 46 -8.23 2.27 2.27
CA LEU A 46 -7.38 3.17 3.03
C LEU A 46 -7.05 4.44 2.26
N GLN A 47 -6.86 4.37 0.94
CA GLN A 47 -6.60 5.56 0.12
C GLN A 47 -7.75 6.58 0.19
N ARG A 48 -9.00 6.11 0.29
CA ARG A 48 -10.19 6.95 0.49
C ARG A 48 -10.26 7.59 1.88
N ARG A 49 -9.49 7.05 2.82
CA ARG A 49 -9.40 7.49 4.22
C ARG A 49 -8.04 8.06 4.55
N ARG A 50 -7.29 8.47 3.53
CA ARG A 50 -6.06 9.24 3.71
C ARG A 50 -6.35 10.50 4.53
N PHE A 51 -5.43 10.86 5.40
CA PHE A 51 -5.60 11.97 6.34
C PHE A 51 -4.26 12.63 6.61
N GLU A 52 -4.30 13.89 7.02
CA GLU A 52 -3.14 14.58 7.58
C GLU A 52 -3.15 14.37 9.11
N PRO A 53 -2.11 13.79 9.71
CA PRO A 53 -2.06 13.63 11.16
C PRO A 53 -2.06 15.01 11.85
N THR A 54 -2.89 15.18 12.88
CA THR A 54 -2.97 16.45 13.63
C THR A 54 -1.76 16.70 14.51
N TYR A 55 -1.08 15.62 14.93
CA TYR A 55 -0.06 15.60 15.97
C TYR A 55 -0.49 16.26 17.29
N ASP A 56 -1.79 16.35 17.51
CA ASP A 56 -2.35 16.75 18.79
C ASP A 56 -2.45 15.51 19.69
N PHE A 57 -1.69 15.53 20.78
CA PHE A 57 -1.64 14.46 21.79
C PHE A 57 -2.43 14.83 23.05
N SER A 58 -3.31 15.85 22.99
CA SER A 58 -4.18 16.25 24.10
C SER A 58 -5.30 15.24 24.38
N ASN A 59 -5.66 14.40 23.40
CA ASN A 59 -6.65 13.36 23.59
C ASN A 59 -6.08 12.20 24.43
N LEU A 60 -6.31 12.25 25.73
CA LEU A 60 -5.80 11.27 26.68
C LEU A 60 -6.70 10.04 26.74
N PHE A 61 -6.09 8.86 26.72
CA PHE A 61 -6.77 7.58 26.85
C PHE A 61 -6.57 7.03 28.26
N ASP A 62 -7.65 6.89 29.03
CA ASP A 62 -7.58 6.35 30.39
C ASP A 62 -7.58 4.81 30.37
N VAL A 63 -6.42 4.24 30.64
CA VAL A 63 -6.23 2.79 30.70
C VAL A 63 -6.90 2.14 31.93
N ARG A 64 -7.23 2.92 32.97
CA ARG A 64 -7.83 2.40 34.22
C ARG A 64 -9.30 2.03 34.04
N THR A 65 -9.98 2.70 33.10
CA THR A 65 -11.41 2.51 32.83
C THR A 65 -11.67 1.66 31.58
N THR A 66 -10.61 1.26 30.88
CA THR A 66 -10.71 0.52 29.62
C THR A 66 -10.72 -0.98 29.88
N ALA A 67 -11.58 -1.71 29.17
CA ALA A 67 -11.55 -3.16 29.16
C ALA A 67 -10.22 -3.67 28.57
N LEU A 68 -9.45 -4.41 29.38
CA LEU A 68 -8.22 -5.06 28.95
C LEU A 68 -8.50 -6.50 28.52
N VAL A 69 -7.84 -6.94 27.46
CA VAL A 69 -7.95 -8.31 26.94
C VAL A 69 -6.62 -9.03 27.21
N PRO A 70 -6.65 -10.24 27.81
CA PRO A 70 -5.44 -11.06 27.95
C PRO A 70 -4.77 -11.30 26.61
N TRP A 71 -3.44 -11.33 26.59
CA TRP A 71 -2.68 -11.50 25.35
C TRP A 71 -3.09 -12.74 24.58
N ASP A 72 -3.24 -13.89 25.23
CA ASP A 72 -3.57 -15.15 24.56
C ASP A 72 -4.91 -15.06 23.83
N ALA A 73 -5.92 -14.41 24.45
CA ALA A 73 -7.21 -14.18 23.83
C ALA A 73 -7.11 -13.25 22.61
N LEU A 74 -6.35 -12.15 22.74
CA LEU A 74 -6.12 -11.22 21.63
C LEU A 74 -5.38 -11.89 20.47
N ASN A 75 -4.33 -12.66 20.78
CA ASN A 75 -3.51 -13.38 19.82
C ASN A 75 -4.33 -14.39 19.01
N THR A 76 -5.23 -15.14 19.66
CA THR A 76 -6.17 -16.04 18.98
C THR A 76 -7.18 -15.29 18.11
N TRP A 77 -7.59 -14.09 18.51
CA TRP A 77 -8.60 -13.32 17.80
C TRP A 77 -8.08 -12.59 16.55
N ILE A 78 -6.83 -12.12 16.55
CA ILE A 78 -6.26 -11.30 15.47
C ILE A 78 -6.43 -11.93 14.07
N PRO A 79 -6.06 -13.21 13.82
CA PRO A 79 -6.22 -13.80 12.50
C PRO A 79 -7.67 -13.82 12.02
N GLN A 80 -8.61 -14.16 12.91
CA GLN A 80 -10.04 -14.20 12.60
C GLN A 80 -10.58 -12.81 12.27
N ARG A 81 -10.10 -11.79 12.97
CA ARG A 81 -10.48 -10.39 12.72
C ARG A 81 -9.95 -9.89 11.39
N VAL A 82 -8.74 -10.26 11.00
CA VAL A 82 -8.17 -9.90 9.69
C VAL A 82 -8.97 -10.56 8.57
N ASP A 83 -9.31 -11.84 8.72
CA ASP A 83 -10.13 -12.58 7.77
C ASP A 83 -11.53 -11.96 7.61
N TRP A 84 -12.18 -11.61 8.73
CA TRP A 84 -13.46 -10.89 8.73
C TRP A 84 -13.38 -9.58 7.96
N TRP A 85 -12.35 -8.76 8.20
CA TRP A 85 -12.16 -7.50 7.48
C TRP A 85 -11.96 -7.71 5.98
N CYS A 86 -11.20 -8.72 5.57
CA CYS A 86 -10.99 -8.99 4.15
C CYS A 86 -12.32 -9.30 3.45
N ARG A 87 -13.17 -10.16 4.03
CA ARG A 87 -14.51 -10.48 3.49
C ARG A 87 -15.45 -9.28 3.49
N ALA A 88 -15.45 -8.51 4.58
CA ALA A 88 -16.29 -7.32 4.70
C ALA A 88 -15.91 -6.28 3.64
N LEU A 89 -14.62 -6.05 3.41
CA LEU A 89 -14.14 -5.10 2.40
C LEU A 89 -14.35 -5.61 0.97
N GLU A 90 -14.21 -6.91 0.73
CA GLU A 90 -14.52 -7.51 -0.57
C GLU A 90 -15.98 -7.27 -0.97
N THR A 91 -16.91 -7.42 -0.01
CA THR A 91 -18.33 -7.15 -0.19
C THR A 91 -18.60 -5.64 -0.39
N ALA A 92 -17.92 -4.80 0.39
CA ALA A 92 -18.16 -3.35 0.38
C ALA A 92 -17.54 -2.62 -0.81
N ILE A 93 -16.52 -3.20 -1.48
CA ILE A 93 -15.74 -2.53 -2.52
C ILE A 93 -15.85 -3.33 -3.84
N PRO A 94 -16.80 -2.97 -4.72
CA PRO A 94 -16.94 -3.62 -6.02
C PRO A 94 -15.73 -3.34 -6.91
N TYR A 95 -15.50 -4.20 -7.92
CA TYR A 95 -14.34 -4.11 -8.82
C TYR A 95 -14.13 -2.72 -9.44
N SER A 96 -15.20 -2.03 -9.84
CA SER A 96 -15.16 -0.67 -10.42
C SER A 96 -14.62 0.39 -9.46
N GLN A 97 -14.63 0.10 -8.16
CA GLN A 97 -14.13 0.96 -7.09
C GLN A 97 -12.79 0.49 -6.54
N ARG A 98 -12.21 -0.59 -7.07
CA ARG A 98 -10.89 -1.05 -6.65
C ARG A 98 -9.83 -0.19 -7.31
N HIS A 99 -8.79 0.15 -6.55
CA HIS A 99 -7.65 0.94 -6.99
C HIS A 99 -7.06 0.34 -8.27
N VAL A 100 -6.94 1.14 -9.32
CA VAL A 100 -6.38 0.71 -10.60
C VAL A 100 -4.90 1.06 -10.60
N LEU A 101 -4.07 0.12 -11.04
CA LEU A 101 -2.64 0.38 -11.24
C LEU A 101 -2.47 1.25 -12.48
N ALA A 102 -1.92 2.45 -12.31
CA ALA A 102 -1.46 3.29 -13.40
C ALA A 102 -0.08 2.81 -13.85
N ILE A 103 -0.02 2.02 -14.92
CA ILE A 103 1.23 1.51 -15.49
C ILE A 103 1.62 2.40 -16.67
N ALA A 104 2.75 3.10 -16.55
CA ALA A 104 3.24 3.99 -17.59
C ALA A 104 3.91 3.18 -18.73
N HIS A 105 3.24 3.10 -19.87
CA HIS A 105 3.68 2.35 -21.05
C HIS A 105 4.94 2.96 -21.67
N ARG A 106 6.05 2.22 -21.60
CA ARG A 106 7.42 2.64 -21.96
C ARG A 106 7.89 3.91 -21.23
N GLY A 107 7.51 4.03 -19.97
CA GLY A 107 7.65 5.26 -19.18
C GLY A 107 6.55 6.28 -19.50
N ALA A 108 6.76 7.54 -19.13
CA ALA A 108 5.86 8.63 -19.50
C ALA A 108 6.12 9.06 -20.95
N SER A 109 5.91 8.13 -21.90
CA SER A 109 6.25 8.25 -23.34
C SER A 109 5.54 9.41 -24.06
N ALA A 110 4.45 9.92 -23.50
CA ALA A 110 3.81 11.16 -23.97
C ALA A 110 4.59 12.44 -23.63
N TYR A 111 5.57 12.37 -22.71
CA TYR A 111 6.29 13.52 -22.16
C TYR A 111 7.81 13.46 -22.38
N ALA A 112 8.36 12.28 -22.67
CA ALA A 112 9.77 12.05 -22.96
C ALA A 112 9.93 10.84 -23.90
N GLN A 113 11.12 10.66 -24.47
CA GLN A 113 11.42 9.53 -25.36
C GLN A 113 11.05 8.20 -24.70
N GLU A 114 10.29 7.35 -25.38
CA GLU A 114 9.92 6.03 -24.86
C GLU A 114 11.15 5.20 -24.47
N SER A 115 11.02 4.36 -23.43
CA SER A 115 12.08 3.49 -22.92
C SER A 115 13.35 4.22 -22.44
N SER A 116 13.30 5.54 -22.25
CA SER A 116 14.43 6.32 -21.73
C SER A 116 14.42 6.45 -20.19
N PRO A 117 15.59 6.67 -19.55
CA PRO A 117 15.65 7.05 -18.14
C PRO A 117 14.80 8.28 -17.81
N GLU A 118 14.69 9.24 -18.74
CA GLU A 118 13.88 10.44 -18.59
C GLU A 118 12.38 10.11 -18.52
N ALA A 119 11.89 9.24 -19.40
CA ALA A 119 10.50 8.79 -19.35
C ALA A 119 10.18 7.98 -18.08
N ILE A 120 11.14 7.18 -17.59
CA ILE A 120 10.98 6.42 -16.34
C ILE A 120 10.90 7.38 -15.14
N ARG A 121 11.83 8.35 -15.04
CA ARG A 121 11.79 9.37 -13.97
C ARG A 121 10.49 10.16 -14.03
N LYS A 122 10.07 10.56 -15.23
CA LYS A 122 8.85 11.34 -15.42
C LYS A 122 7.59 10.58 -15.02
N ALA A 123 7.54 9.27 -15.27
CA ALA A 123 6.43 8.43 -14.81
C ALA A 123 6.32 8.42 -13.28
N ALA A 124 7.44 8.31 -12.57
CA ALA A 124 7.46 8.39 -11.11
C ALA A 124 7.02 9.79 -10.61
N GLU A 125 7.49 10.86 -11.25
CA GLU A 125 7.11 12.25 -10.91
C GLU A 125 5.60 12.49 -11.00
N ILE A 126 4.94 11.96 -12.03
CA ILE A 126 3.49 12.14 -12.26
C ILE A 126 2.63 11.11 -11.50
N GLY A 127 3.25 10.24 -10.70
CA GLY A 127 2.55 9.32 -9.80
C GLY A 127 2.08 8.02 -10.44
N ALA A 128 2.76 7.52 -11.47
CA ALA A 128 2.53 6.16 -11.96
C ALA A 128 2.86 5.13 -10.86
N ASP A 129 2.07 4.06 -10.76
CA ASP A 129 2.32 2.96 -9.83
C ASP A 129 3.49 2.10 -10.29
N MET A 130 3.63 1.94 -11.61
CA MET A 130 4.65 1.12 -12.25
C MET A 130 5.02 1.70 -13.61
N VAL A 131 6.16 1.26 -14.13
CA VAL A 131 6.57 1.52 -15.51
C VAL A 131 6.65 0.19 -16.24
N GLU A 132 6.06 0.14 -17.43
CA GLU A 132 6.26 -0.95 -18.37
C GLU A 132 7.47 -0.60 -19.25
N VAL A 133 8.30 -1.61 -19.54
CA VAL A 133 9.52 -1.48 -20.34
C VAL A 133 9.65 -2.68 -21.27
N ASP A 134 10.09 -2.41 -22.50
CA ASP A 134 10.48 -3.43 -23.47
C ASP A 134 11.96 -3.76 -23.29
N VAL A 135 12.31 -5.02 -23.05
CA VAL A 135 13.71 -5.47 -22.92
C VAL A 135 14.14 -6.22 -24.17
N ARG A 136 15.31 -5.88 -24.72
CA ARG A 136 15.98 -6.60 -25.82
C ARG A 136 17.41 -6.98 -25.44
N PHE A 137 18.04 -7.83 -26.24
CA PHE A 137 19.44 -8.22 -26.05
C PHE A 137 20.31 -7.70 -27.19
N THR A 138 21.49 -7.22 -26.85
CA THR A 138 22.57 -6.93 -27.80
C THR A 138 23.21 -8.23 -28.32
N ALA A 139 24.09 -8.13 -29.32
CA ALA A 139 24.81 -9.28 -29.87
C ALA A 139 25.74 -9.95 -28.85
N ASP A 140 26.24 -9.19 -27.88
CA ASP A 140 27.04 -9.66 -26.74
C ASP A 140 26.19 -10.04 -25.52
N ASN A 141 24.87 -10.25 -25.72
CA ASN A 141 23.93 -10.77 -24.72
C ASN A 141 23.73 -9.85 -23.49
N VAL A 142 23.83 -8.53 -23.69
CA VAL A 142 23.53 -7.53 -22.67
C VAL A 142 22.06 -7.10 -22.80
N PRO A 143 21.25 -7.17 -21.72
CA PRO A 143 19.89 -6.67 -21.75
C PRO A 143 19.88 -5.14 -21.84
N VAL A 144 19.11 -4.60 -22.78
CA VAL A 144 18.91 -3.17 -23.01
C VAL A 144 17.42 -2.85 -22.99
N ILE A 145 17.11 -1.62 -22.60
CA ILE A 145 15.78 -1.01 -22.63
C ILE A 145 15.81 0.08 -23.72
#